data_AF-A0A0X9IMX0-F1
#
_entry.id   AF-A0A0X9IMX0-F1
#
_cell.length_a   1.000
_cell.length_b   1.000
_cell.length_c   1.000
_cell.angle_alpha   90.00
_cell.angle_beta   90.00
_cell.angle_gamma   90.00
#
_symmetry.space_group_name_H-M   'P 1'
#
loop_
_entity.id
_entity.type
_entity.pdbx_description
1 polymer ?
#
loop_
_entity_poly.entity_id
_entity_poly.type
_entity_poly.pdbx_seq_one_letter_code
_entity_poly.pdbx_strand_id
1 'polypeptide(L)'
;ARIHYMAPNIYCCGAGTAADTEAVTDMVSSQLQLHRYATGRESRVVTSLTLLKSHLFSYQGHVSAALVLGGVDVTGPHLHTVYPHGSTDTLPFATMGSGSLAAMSVFESKYKEGLT
;
A
#
# COMPACT_ATOMS: atom_id res chain seq x y z
N ALA A 1 -11.71 -5.42 -7.77
CA ALA A 1 -12.00 -4.99 -6.37
C ALA A 1 -11.03 -3.86 -6.01
N ARG A 2 -11.31 -2.98 -5.02
CA ARG A 2 -10.37 -1.91 -4.62
C ARG A 2 -9.38 -2.31 -3.53
N ILE A 3 -9.57 -3.49 -2.93
CA ILE A 3 -8.64 -4.11 -1.99
C ILE A 3 -7.96 -5.26 -2.75
N HIS A 4 -6.65 -5.19 -2.86
CA HIS A 4 -5.79 -6.06 -3.64
C HIS A 4 -4.94 -6.91 -2.70
N TYR A 5 -4.86 -8.20 -2.99
CA TYR A 5 -4.05 -9.16 -2.26
C TYR A 5 -2.58 -9.04 -2.70
N MET A 6 -1.66 -8.87 -1.74
CA MET A 6 -0.22 -8.82 -2.00
C MET A 6 0.51 -10.05 -1.47
N ALA A 7 0.20 -10.42 -0.24
CA ALA A 7 0.76 -11.57 0.45
C ALA A 7 -0.24 -11.99 1.54
N PRO A 8 -0.09 -13.18 2.15
CA PRO A 8 -0.96 -13.62 3.25
C PRO A 8 -1.06 -12.62 4.40
N ASN A 9 -0.01 -11.82 4.63
CA ASN A 9 0.10 -10.84 5.69
C ASN A 9 0.04 -9.36 5.22
N ILE A 10 -0.25 -9.11 3.93
CA ILE A 10 -0.19 -7.77 3.31
C ILE A 10 -1.33 -7.59 2.32
N TYR A 11 -2.04 -6.47 2.43
CA TYR A 11 -3.07 -6.01 1.50
C TYR A 11 -2.82 -4.58 1.07
N CYS A 12 -3.36 -4.20 -0.08
CA CYS A 12 -3.22 -2.87 -0.64
C CYS A 12 -4.55 -2.35 -1.15
N CYS A 13 -4.88 -1.10 -0.82
CA CYS A 13 -6.05 -0.42 -1.36
C CYS A 13 -5.63 0.52 -2.50
N GLY A 14 -6.34 0.47 -3.62
CA GLY A 14 -6.07 1.30 -4.80
C GLY A 14 -7.02 2.48 -4.95
N ALA A 15 -6.47 3.65 -5.28
CA ALA A 15 -7.16 4.84 -5.73
C ALA A 15 -6.47 5.42 -6.98
N GLY A 16 -7.21 6.10 -7.85
CA GLY A 16 -6.71 6.61 -9.13
C GLY A 16 -7.21 5.78 -10.32
N THR A 17 -6.37 5.62 -11.34
CA THR A 17 -6.70 4.86 -12.54
C THR A 17 -6.86 3.38 -12.18
N ALA A 18 -8.05 2.81 -12.40
CA ALA A 18 -8.35 1.44 -11.98
C ALA A 18 -7.39 0.41 -12.59
N ALA A 19 -7.11 0.53 -13.89
CA ALA A 19 -6.19 -0.37 -14.60
C ALA A 19 -4.77 -0.30 -14.04
N ASP A 20 -4.27 0.90 -13.74
CA ASP A 20 -2.93 1.09 -13.16
C ASP A 20 -2.85 0.46 -11.77
N THR A 21 -3.87 0.66 -10.94
CA THR A 21 -3.90 0.08 -9.59
C THR A 21 -3.92 -1.44 -9.63
N GLU A 22 -4.69 -2.05 -10.53
CA GLU A 22 -4.75 -3.51 -10.67
C GLU A 22 -3.43 -4.08 -11.21
N ALA A 23 -2.90 -3.52 -12.30
CA ALA A 23 -1.67 -3.99 -12.92
C ALA A 23 -0.45 -3.87 -11.99
N VAL A 24 -0.29 -2.73 -11.30
CA VAL A 24 0.85 -2.52 -10.39
C VAL A 24 0.76 -3.45 -9.18
N THR A 25 -0.45 -3.65 -8.64
CA THR A 25 -0.63 -4.48 -7.45
C THR A 25 -0.41 -5.96 -7.76
N ASP A 26 -0.90 -6.46 -8.90
CA ASP A 26 -0.67 -7.83 -9.35
C ASP A 26 0.80 -8.11 -9.67
N MET A 27 1.49 -7.14 -10.29
CA MET A 27 2.92 -7.23 -10.56
C MET A 27 3.72 -7.37 -9.25
N VAL A 28 3.46 -6.51 -8.26
CA VAL A 28 4.16 -6.56 -6.97
C VAL A 28 3.81 -7.81 -6.18
N SER A 29 2.54 -8.23 -6.18
CA SER A 29 2.09 -9.48 -5.55
C SER A 29 2.86 -10.70 -6.08
N SER A 30 3.02 -10.78 -7.40
CA SER A 30 3.80 -11.83 -8.06
C SER A 30 5.29 -11.81 -7.66
N GLN A 31 5.90 -10.62 -7.61
CA GLN A 31 7.30 -10.48 -7.18
C GLN A 31 7.50 -10.87 -5.71
N LEU A 32 6.56 -10.51 -4.83
CA LEU A 32 6.59 -10.91 -3.42
C LEU A 32 6.45 -12.42 -3.27
N GLN A 33 5.59 -13.06 -4.06
CA GLN A 33 5.44 -14.51 -4.04
C GLN A 33 6.75 -15.21 -4.43
N LEU A 34 7.41 -14.75 -5.51
CA LEU A 34 8.73 -15.25 -5.92
C LEU A 34 9.78 -15.01 -4.83
N HIS A 35 9.80 -13.82 -4.23
CA HIS A 35 10.73 -13.49 -3.15
C HIS A 35 10.55 -14.39 -1.91
N ARG A 36 9.30 -14.68 -1.52
CA ARG A 36 8.98 -15.62 -0.45
C ARG A 36 9.48 -17.03 -0.76
N TYR A 37 9.26 -17.51 -1.99
CA TYR A 37 9.73 -18.84 -2.39
C TYR A 37 11.26 -18.92 -2.41
N ALA A 38 11.94 -17.89 -2.89
CA ALA A 38 13.40 -17.86 -2.93
C ALA A 38 14.05 -17.77 -1.54
N THR A 39 13.44 -17.02 -0.61
CA THR A 39 14.02 -16.78 0.73
C THR A 39 13.52 -17.75 1.79
N GLY A 40 12.39 -18.43 1.57
CA GLY A 40 11.72 -19.23 2.58
C GLY A 40 11.19 -18.41 3.77
N ARG A 41 11.09 -17.08 3.63
CA ARG A 41 10.66 -16.16 4.70
C ARG A 41 9.35 -15.49 4.34
N GLU A 42 8.63 -15.03 5.37
CA GLU A 42 7.44 -14.22 5.19
C GLU A 42 7.76 -12.84 4.59
N SER A 43 6.83 -12.30 3.79
CA SER A 43 6.99 -10.99 3.16
C SER A 43 7.04 -9.89 4.21
N ARG A 44 8.01 -8.98 4.09
CA ARG A 44 8.03 -7.73 4.87
C ARG A 44 7.23 -6.64 4.16
N VAL A 45 6.54 -5.79 4.92
CA VAL A 45 5.77 -4.67 4.37
C VAL A 45 6.69 -3.65 3.68
N VAL A 46 7.90 -3.46 4.22
CA VAL A 46 8.90 -2.57 3.63
C VAL A 46 9.37 -3.06 2.24
N THR A 47 9.38 -4.37 2.00
CA THR A 47 9.76 -4.93 0.70
C THR A 47 8.73 -4.56 -0.37
N SER A 48 7.43 -4.75 -0.09
CA SER A 48 6.36 -4.37 -1.01
C SER A 48 6.32 -2.85 -1.23
N LEU A 49 6.49 -2.06 -0.17
CA LEU A 49 6.60 -0.60 -0.26
C LEU A 49 7.73 -0.17 -1.20
N THR A 50 8.88 -0.83 -1.11
CA THR A 50 10.06 -0.50 -1.94
C THR A 50 9.82 -0.84 -3.40
N LEU A 51 9.21 -1.99 -3.71
CA LEU A 51 8.86 -2.36 -5.08
C LEU A 51 7.86 -1.38 -5.70
N LEU A 52 6.82 -1.01 -4.94
CA LEU A 52 5.80 -0.06 -5.38
C LEU A 52 6.39 1.32 -5.67
N LYS A 53 7.14 1.91 -4.72
CA LYS A 53 7.67 3.26 -4.88
C LYS A 53 8.70 3.35 -6.01
N SER A 54 9.57 2.35 -6.14
CA SER A 54 10.58 2.32 -7.22
C SER A 54 9.94 2.17 -8.59
N HIS A 55 8.89 1.35 -8.71
CA HIS A 55 8.13 1.24 -9.94
C HIS A 55 7.44 2.56 -10.29
N LEU A 56 6.62 3.12 -9.38
CA LEU A 56 5.88 4.35 -9.63
C LEU A 56 6.79 5.55 -9.92
N PHE A 57 7.91 5.67 -9.21
CA PHE A 57 8.91 6.71 -9.47
C PHE A 57 9.53 6.58 -10.86
N SER A 58 9.77 5.36 -11.35
CA SER A 58 10.33 5.14 -12.70
C SER A 58 9.39 5.65 -13.81
N TYR A 59 8.08 5.62 -13.57
CA TYR A 59 7.07 6.13 -14.49
C TYR A 59 6.74 7.62 -14.28
N GLN A 60 7.39 8.31 -13.34
CA GLN A 60 7.25 9.76 -13.09
C GLN A 60 5.78 10.24 -13.01
N GLY A 61 4.89 9.42 -12.44
CA GLY A 61 3.47 9.74 -12.29
C GLY A 61 2.58 9.43 -13.50
N HIS A 62 3.11 8.88 -14.61
CA HIS A 62 2.29 8.39 -15.71
C HIS A 62 1.39 7.21 -15.33
N VAL A 63 1.85 6.40 -14.37
CA VAL A 63 1.05 5.37 -13.73
C VAL A 63 0.36 6.00 -12.53
N SER A 64 -0.93 6.30 -12.68
CA SER A 64 -1.69 7.05 -11.69
C SER A 64 -2.34 6.12 -10.66
N ALA A 65 -1.49 5.48 -9.87
CA ALA A 65 -1.87 4.62 -8.77
C ALA A 65 -1.50 5.27 -7.43
N ALA A 66 -2.53 5.67 -6.68
CA ALA A 66 -2.42 6.09 -5.30
C ALA A 66 -2.80 4.91 -4.40
N LEU A 67 -1.87 4.44 -3.59
CA LEU A 67 -2.00 3.17 -2.88
C LEU A 67 -1.94 3.36 -1.36
N VAL A 68 -2.77 2.62 -0.63
CA VAL A 68 -2.64 2.45 0.82
C VAL A 68 -2.22 1.01 1.09
N LEU A 69 -1.00 0.82 1.56
CA LEU A 69 -0.40 -0.47 1.85
C LEU A 69 -0.51 -0.74 3.36
N GLY A 70 -1.19 -1.83 3.71
CA GLY A 70 -1.31 -2.28 5.10
C GLY A 70 -0.83 -3.72 5.25
N GLY A 71 -0.13 -4.01 6.33
CA GLY A 71 0.28 -5.37 6.61
C GLY A 71 0.89 -5.50 7.99
N VAL A 72 1.09 -6.75 8.40
CA VAL A 72 1.76 -7.09 9.65
C VAL A 72 2.97 -7.94 9.30
N ASP A 73 4.15 -7.56 9.78
CA ASP A 73 5.35 -8.36 9.63
C ASP A 73 6.08 -8.53 10.97
N VAL A 74 7.29 -9.07 10.93
CA VAL A 74 8.09 -9.36 12.13
C VAL A 74 8.43 -8.12 12.98
N THR A 75 8.31 -6.91 12.43
CA THR A 75 8.54 -5.67 13.18
C THR A 75 7.25 -5.03 13.69
N GLY A 76 6.09 -5.58 13.33
CA GLY A 76 4.78 -5.17 13.82
C GLY A 76 3.78 -4.81 12.71
N PRO A 77 2.66 -4.16 13.05
CA PRO A 77 1.70 -3.63 12.09
C PRO A 77 2.23 -2.35 11.45
N HIS A 78 2.08 -2.24 10.13
CA HIS A 78 2.51 -1.09 9.34
C HIS A 78 1.39 -0.61 8.43
N LEU A 79 1.30 0.71 8.29
CA LEU A 79 0.41 1.39 7.36
C LEU A 79 1.20 2.46 6.61
N HIS A 80 1.23 2.35 5.28
CA HIS A 80 1.93 3.27 4.40
C HIS A 80 1.01 3.76 3.29
N THR A 81 1.21 5.00 2.87
CA THR A 81 0.65 5.51 1.62
C THR A 81 1.75 5.58 0.57
N VAL A 82 1.39 5.36 -0.69
CA VAL A 82 2.28 5.53 -1.85
C VAL A 82 1.56 6.39 -2.88
N TYR A 83 2.18 7.50 -3.26
CA TYR A 83 1.62 8.41 -4.27
C TYR A 83 2.12 8.03 -5.68
N PRO A 84 1.40 8.45 -6.75
CA PRO A 84 1.77 8.12 -8.13
C PRO A 84 3.20 8.50 -8.54
N HIS A 85 3.79 9.50 -7.89
CA HIS A 85 5.17 9.94 -8.15
C HIS A 85 6.20 9.21 -7.27
N GLY A 86 5.81 8.18 -6.54
CA GLY A 86 6.70 7.34 -5.73
C GLY A 86 7.08 7.91 -4.35
N SER A 87 6.47 9.01 -3.89
CA SER A 87 6.61 9.37 -2.47
C SER A 87 5.81 8.42 -1.58
N THR A 88 6.23 8.34 -0.33
CA THR A 88 5.63 7.44 0.66
C THR A 88 5.52 8.12 2.00
N ASP A 89 4.38 7.98 2.68
CA ASP A 89 4.19 8.42 4.06
C ASP A 89 3.85 7.24 4.97
N THR A 90 4.21 7.34 6.24
CA THR A 90 3.91 6.34 7.27
C THR A 90 3.16 7.03 8.39
N LEU A 91 1.89 6.65 8.56
CA LEU A 91 0.97 7.31 9.47
C LEU A 91 0.09 6.26 10.16
N PRO A 92 -0.37 6.53 11.40
CA PRO A 92 -1.25 5.63 12.13
C PRO A 92 -2.60 5.39 11.45
N PHE A 93 -3.05 6.35 10.64
CA PHE A 93 -4.22 6.24 9.77
C PHE A 93 -3.92 6.97 8.45
N ALA A 94 -4.60 6.56 7.39
CA ALA A 94 -4.43 7.15 6.08
C ALA A 94 -5.76 7.16 5.32
N THR A 95 -5.99 8.21 4.54
CA THR A 95 -7.14 8.30 3.64
C THR A 95 -6.66 8.73 2.26
N MET A 96 -7.20 8.08 1.21
CA MET A 96 -6.81 8.34 -0.18
C MET A 96 -8.03 8.37 -1.08
N GLY A 97 -7.88 8.96 -2.28
CA GLY A 97 -8.94 9.10 -3.27
C GLY A 97 -9.84 10.34 -3.08
N SER A 98 -10.89 10.44 -3.88
CA SER A 98 -11.78 11.62 -3.91
C SER A 98 -12.57 11.85 -2.60
N GLY A 99 -12.82 10.79 -1.83
CA GLY A 99 -13.49 10.86 -0.52
C GLY A 99 -12.53 11.07 0.67
N SER A 100 -11.24 11.31 0.42
CA SER A 100 -10.21 11.36 1.46
C SER A 100 -10.50 12.40 2.55
N LEU A 101 -10.97 13.60 2.20
CA LEU A 101 -11.28 14.65 3.18
C LEU A 101 -12.46 14.30 4.09
N ALA A 102 -13.50 13.66 3.56
CA ALA A 102 -14.65 13.21 4.35
C ALA A 102 -14.26 12.07 5.30
N ALA A 103 -13.40 11.15 4.85
CA ALA A 103 -12.84 10.11 5.72
C ALA A 103 -11.90 10.72 6.77
N MET A 104 -11.08 11.70 6.37
CA MET A 104 -10.10 12.36 7.24
C MET A 104 -10.79 13.07 8.40
N SER A 105 -11.89 13.79 8.15
CA SER A 105 -12.61 14.49 9.22
C SER A 105 -13.14 13.53 10.30
N VAL A 106 -13.58 12.34 9.90
CA VAL A 106 -14.02 11.29 10.83
C VAL A 106 -12.84 10.68 11.57
N PHE A 107 -11.74 10.39 10.87
CA PHE A 107 -10.53 9.80 11.47
C PHE A 107 -9.93 10.77 12.49
N GLU A 108 -9.70 12.03 12.12
CA GLU A 108 -9.19 13.06 13.05
C GLU A 108 -10.08 13.24 14.28
N SER A 109 -11.40 13.15 14.12
CA SER A 109 -12.34 13.34 15.24
C SER A 109 -12.42 12.15 16.19
N LYS A 110 -12.16 10.92 15.70
CA LYS A 110 -12.46 9.68 16.44
C LYS A 110 -11.25 8.78 16.69
N TYR A 111 -10.15 8.97 15.97
CA TYR A 111 -8.95 8.16 16.11
C TYR A 111 -8.33 8.35 17.50
N LYS A 112 -7.91 7.24 18.11
CA LYS A 112 -7.20 7.19 19.39
C LYS A 112 -6.17 6.08 19.32
N GLU A 113 -5.00 6.29 19.89
CA GLU A 113 -4.03 5.22 20.05
C GLU A 113 -4.60 4.10 20.94
N GLY A 114 -4.34 2.84 20.59
CA GLY A 114 -4.85 1.69 21.34
C GLY A 114 -6.35 1.40 21.14
N LEU A 115 -6.94 1.83 20.01
CA LEU A 115 -8.28 1.41 19.62
C LEU A 115 -8.39 -0.13 19.55
N THR A 116 -9.46 -0.67 20.11
CA THR A 116 -9.79 -2.12 20.19
C THR A 116 -10.99 -2.47 19.32
#